data_AF-A0A7C5J0S1-F1
#
_entry.id   AF-A0A7C5J0S1-F1
#
_cell.length_a   1.000
_cell.length_b   1.000
_cell.length_c   1.000
_cell.angle_alpha   90.00
_cell.angle_beta   90.00
_cell.angle_gamma   90.00
#
_symmetry.space_group_name_H-M   'P 1'
#
loop_
_entity.id
_entity.type
_entity.pdbx_description
1 polymer ?
#
loop_
_entity_poly.entity_id
_entity_poly.type
_entity_poly.pdbx_seq_one_letter_code
_entity_poly.pdbx_strand_id
1 'polypeptide(L)'
;MGLRLCVAMEVGSMRAVGVGVDEPGEGTGLTAAGEASVGLDLWLGGPLLLVLDSGVGVPFVRPFFFLDEIEEVHQPGPVRGRLELGFEASF
;
A
#
# COMPACT_ATOMS: atom_id res chain seq x y z
N MET A 1 0.29 12.79 -21.96
CA MET A 1 0.90 11.72 -21.16
C MET A 1 1.89 12.38 -20.22
N GLY A 2 1.72 12.19 -18.91
CA GLY A 2 2.58 12.76 -17.87
C GLY A 2 3.37 11.66 -17.15
N LEU A 3 4.58 11.97 -16.71
CA LEU A 3 5.38 11.10 -15.84
C LEU A 3 5.57 11.79 -14.50
N ARG A 4 5.37 11.05 -13.41
CA ARG A 4 5.57 11.55 -12.03
C ARG A 4 6.56 10.66 -11.31
N LEU A 5 7.42 11.27 -10.50
CA LEU A 5 8.35 10.58 -9.61
C LEU A 5 8.09 11.08 -8.20
N CYS A 6 7.86 10.17 -7.27
CA CYS A 6 7.53 10.50 -5.89
C CYS A 6 8.45 9.74 -4.93
N VAL A 7 8.80 10.40 -3.84
CA VAL A 7 9.41 9.76 -2.66
C VAL A 7 8.55 10.14 -1.46
N ALA A 8 8.09 9.14 -0.73
CA ALA A 8 7.14 9.33 0.37
C ALA A 8 7.53 8.50 1.60
N MET A 9 6.91 8.85 2.73
CA MET A 9 6.93 8.05 3.94
C MET A 9 5.51 7.60 4.23
N GLU A 10 5.30 6.30 4.36
CA GLU A 10 4.02 5.71 4.72
C GLU A 10 4.01 5.37 6.21
N VAL A 11 2.99 5.83 6.93
CA VAL A 11 2.70 5.44 8.31
C VAL A 11 1.26 4.93 8.36
N GLY A 12 1.07 3.71 8.86
CA GLY A 12 -0.25 3.09 8.85
C GLY A 12 -0.43 2.06 9.97
N SER A 13 -1.60 1.43 9.99
CA SER A 13 -1.89 0.27 10.83
C SER A 13 -2.18 -0.94 9.96
N MET A 14 -1.77 -2.12 10.41
CA MET A 14 -2.14 -3.38 9.75
C MET A 14 -3.49 -3.88 10.27
N ARG A 15 -4.34 -4.37 9.39
CA ARG A 15 -5.61 -5.02 9.74
C ARG A 15 -5.75 -6.28 8.88
N ALA A 16 -6.00 -7.43 9.50
CA ALA A 16 -6.42 -8.61 8.76
C ALA A 16 -7.94 -8.71 8.73
N VAL A 17 -8.43 -9.14 7.56
CA VAL A 17 -9.81 -9.52 7.35
C VAL A 17 -9.76 -10.75 6.44
N GLY A 18 -10.43 -11.84 6.81
CA GLY A 18 -10.34 -13.11 6.10
C GLY A 18 -11.54 -14.01 6.33
N VAL A 19 -11.72 -14.99 5.44
CA VAL A 19 -12.76 -16.03 5.57
C VAL A 19 -12.24 -17.10 6.54
N GLY A 20 -12.98 -17.40 7.61
CA GLY A 20 -12.57 -18.31 8.67
C GLY A 20 -11.80 -17.66 9.82
N VAL A 21 -11.78 -16.33 9.88
CA VAL A 21 -11.28 -15.56 11.03
C VAL A 21 -12.49 -15.20 11.90
N ASP A 22 -12.62 -15.82 13.07
CA ASP A 22 -13.75 -15.60 13.98
C ASP A 22 -13.63 -14.26 14.74
N GLU A 23 -12.40 -13.85 15.07
CA GLU A 23 -12.10 -12.53 15.62
C GLU A 23 -11.03 -11.83 14.76
N PRO A 24 -11.39 -10.84 13.93
CA PRO A 24 -10.40 -10.06 13.20
C PRO A 24 -9.53 -9.29 14.20
N GLY A 25 -8.34 -9.83 14.46
CA GLY A 25 -7.35 -9.17 15.30
C GLY A 25 -6.98 -7.81 14.72
N GLU A 26 -7.27 -6.74 15.46
CA GLU A 26 -6.68 -5.42 15.23
C GLU A 26 -5.25 -5.46 15.77
N GLY A 27 -4.36 -6.13 15.03
CA GLY A 27 -2.93 -6.04 15.25
C GLY A 27 -2.49 -4.60 15.03
N THR A 28 -2.47 -3.82 16.11
CA THR A 28 -2.08 -2.39 16.16
C THR A 28 -0.58 -2.20 15.95
N GLY A 29 0.00 -2.91 14.98
CA GLY A 29 1.34 -2.67 14.49
C GLY A 29 1.35 -1.41 13.65
N LEU A 30 1.89 -0.33 14.20
CA LEU A 30 2.26 0.84 13.42
C LEU A 30 3.32 0.42 12.39
N THR A 31 3.03 0.63 11.11
CA THR A 31 4.00 0.47 10.03
C THR A 31 4.65 1.81 9.75
N ALA A 32 5.93 1.79 9.38
CA ALA A 32 6.63 2.94 8.84
C ALA A 32 7.51 2.46 7.69
N ALA A 33 7.38 3.08 6.52
CA ALA A 33 8.16 2.72 5.34
C ALA A 33 8.58 3.95 4.54
N GLY A 34 9.79 3.91 3.99
CA GLY A 34 10.20 4.83 2.93
C GLY A 34 9.81 4.23 1.58
N GLU A 35 9.29 5.06 0.69
CA GLU A 35 8.77 4.62 -0.60
C GLU A 35 9.29 5.49 -1.74
N ALA A 36 9.58 4.87 -2.89
CA ALA A 36 9.77 5.55 -4.15
C ALA A 36 8.79 5.00 -5.19
N SER A 37 8.09 5.89 -5.89
CA SER A 37 7.14 5.52 -6.92
C SER A 37 7.35 6.27 -8.24
N VAL A 38 6.88 5.65 -9.31
CA VAL A 38 6.76 6.22 -10.65
C VAL A 38 5.32 6.10 -11.11
N GLY A 39 4.76 7.24 -11.52
CA GLY A 39 3.40 7.38 -11.99
C GLY A 39 3.34 7.74 -13.47
N LEU A 40 2.31 7.25 -14.15
CA LEU A 40 1.99 7.56 -15.53
C LEU A 40 0.54 8.06 -15.62
N ASP A 41 0.37 9.24 -16.22
CA ASP A 41 -0.93 9.86 -16.44
C ASP A 41 -1.27 9.82 -17.93
N LEU A 42 -2.34 9.09 -18.26
CA LEU A 42 -2.84 8.89 -19.61
C LEU A 42 -4.14 9.68 -19.79
N TRP A 43 -4.14 10.65 -20.70
CA TRP A 43 -5.34 11.43 -20.96
C TRP A 43 -6.36 10.62 -21.76
N LEU A 44 -7.56 10.49 -21.21
CA LEU A 44 -8.67 9.75 -21.82
C LEU A 44 -9.64 10.67 -22.59
N GLY A 45 -9.48 11.99 -22.47
CA GLY A 45 -10.35 12.99 -23.09
C GLY A 45 -11.12 13.82 -22.05
N GLY A 46 -11.42 15.07 -22.40
CA GLY A 46 -12.07 16.01 -21.50
C GLY A 46 -11.29 16.18 -20.19
N PRO A 47 -11.96 16.21 -19.02
CA PRO A 47 -11.31 16.37 -17.72
C PRO A 47 -10.71 15.07 -17.14
N LEU A 48 -10.75 13.95 -17.87
CA LEU A 48 -10.48 12.61 -17.33
C LEU A 48 -9.06 12.11 -17.66
N LEU A 49 -8.36 11.62 -16.64
CA LEU A 49 -7.07 10.94 -16.72
C LEU A 49 -7.20 9.51 -16.18
N LEU A 50 -6.54 8.57 -16.85
CA LEU A 50 -6.18 7.27 -16.26
C LEU A 50 -4.83 7.43 -15.58
N VAL A 51 -4.77 7.06 -14.31
CA VAL A 51 -3.57 7.15 -13.48
C VAL A 51 -3.11 5.73 -13.16
N LEU A 52 -1.84 5.45 -13.49
CA LEU A 52 -1.14 4.24 -13.09
C LEU A 52 0.03 4.65 -12.19
N ASP A 53 0.16 4.07 -11.01
CA ASP A 53 1.31 4.30 -10.13
C ASP A 53 1.93 2.96 -9.71
N SER A 54 3.25 2.90 -9.72
CA SER A 54 3.99 1.72 -9.26
C SER A 54 5.09 2.16 -8.32
N GLY A 55 5.18 1.50 -7.17
CA GLY A 55 6.08 1.88 -6.10
C GLY A 55 6.81 0.69 -5.49
N VAL A 56 7.98 0.99 -4.94
CA VAL A 56 8.74 0.08 -4.09
C VAL A 56 9.02 0.74 -2.75
N GLY A 57 8.79 0.00 -1.68
CA GLY A 57 8.93 0.48 -0.31
C GLY A 57 9.88 -0.38 0.52
N VAL A 58 10.62 0.27 1.41
CA VAL A 58 11.44 -0.40 2.43
C VAL A 58 10.83 -0.09 3.79
N PRO A 59 10.21 -1.08 4.46
CA PRO A 59 9.66 -0.89 5.80
C PRO A 59 10.79 -0.74 6.83
N PHE A 60 10.77 0.35 7.58
CA PHE A 60 11.66 0.57 8.72
C PHE A 60 11.26 -0.28 9.91
N VAL A 61 9.95 -0.48 10.09
CA VAL A 61 9.38 -1.37 11.10
C VAL A 61 8.68 -2.52 10.39
N ARG A 62 9.00 -3.76 10.78
CA ARG A 62 8.43 -4.99 10.24
C ARG A 62 7.76 -5.78 11.37
N PRO A 63 6.60 -5.31 11.88
CA PRO A 63 5.92 -6.02 12.96
C PRO A 63 5.48 -7.38 12.43
N PHE A 64 5.58 -8.40 13.27
CA PHE A 64 4.95 -9.68 13.02
C PHE A 64 3.44 -9.53 13.07
N PHE A 65 2.76 -10.23 12.17
CA PHE A 65 1.31 -10.29 12.13
C PHE A 65 0.84 -11.62 12.71
N PHE A 66 0.01 -11.53 13.75
CA PHE A 66 -0.55 -12.69 14.45
C PHE A 66 -2.07 -12.75 14.19
N LEU A 67 -2.60 -13.95 13.94
CA LEU A 67 -4.03 -14.24 14.01
C LEU A 67 -4.32 -14.97 15.33
N ASP A 68 -5.42 -14.61 15.99
CA ASP A 68 -5.89 -15.20 17.25
C ASP A 68 -4.86 -15.25 18.39
N GLU A 69 -3.86 -14.36 18.38
CA GLU A 69 -2.75 -14.27 19.37
C GLU A 69 -1.88 -15.53 19.52
N ILE A 70 -2.11 -16.58 18.71
CA ILE A 70 -1.50 -17.89 18.91
C ILE A 70 -0.55 -18.26 17.77
N GLU A 71 -0.78 -17.77 16.54
CA GLU A 71 0.02 -18.16 15.37
C GLU A 71 0.53 -16.94 14.59
N GLU A 72 1.84 -16.94 14.30
CA GLU A 72 2.45 -16.00 13.37
C GLU A 72 2.03 -16.39 11.95
N VAL A 73 1.28 -15.51 11.29
CA VAL A 73 0.73 -15.81 9.96
C VAL A 73 1.50 -15.10 8.88
N HIS A 74 2.11 -13.96 9.20
CA HIS A 74 2.86 -13.19 8.23
C HIS A 74 3.87 -12.24 8.88
N GLN A 75 5.10 -12.24 8.38
CA GLN A 75 6.05 -11.15 8.59
C GLN A 75 6.23 -10.39 7.27
N PRO A 76 6.10 -9.05 7.26
CA PRO A 76 6.41 -8.27 6.08
C PRO A 76 7.85 -8.49 5.63
N GLY A 77 8.03 -8.75 4.33
CA GLY A 77 9.34 -8.88 3.71
C GLY A 77 10.18 -7.60 3.82
N PRO A 78 11.50 -7.69 3.52
CA PRO A 78 12.40 -6.54 3.56
C PRO A 78 12.11 -5.48 2.49
N VAL A 79 11.32 -5.82 1.47
CA VAL A 79 10.89 -4.93 0.38
C VAL A 79 9.40 -5.19 0.11
N ARG A 80 8.65 -4.13 -0.16
CA ARG A 80 7.25 -4.18 -0.59
C ARG A 80 7.12 -3.58 -2.00
N GLY A 81 6.26 -4.16 -2.82
CA GLY A 81 5.84 -3.58 -4.10
C GLY A 81 4.40 -3.09 -4.00
N ARG A 82 4.11 -1.93 -4.58
CA ARG A 82 2.75 -1.38 -4.71
C ARG A 82 2.46 -1.13 -6.19
N LEU A 83 1.22 -1.39 -6.58
CA LEU A 83 0.69 -1.01 -7.88
C LEU A 83 -0.71 -0.42 -7.65
N GLU A 84 -0.94 0.76 -8.19
CA GLU A 84 -2.22 1.46 -8.13
C GLU A 84 -2.69 1.77 -9.55
N LEU A 85 -4.00 1.66 -9.75
CA LEU A 85 -4.68 2.01 -10.99
C LEU A 85 -5.96 2.77 -10.61
N GLY A 86 -6.15 3.95 -11.18
CA GLY A 86 -7.30 4.80 -10.88
C GLY A 86 -7.65 5.76 -12.00
N PHE A 87 -8.72 6.51 -11.79
CA PHE A 87 -9.14 7.60 -12.67
C PHE A 87 -9.12 8.90 -11.88
N GLU A 88 -8.65 9.98 -12.50
CA GLU A 88 -8.68 11.33 -11.95
C GLU A 88 -9.54 12.21 -12.86
N ALA A 89 -10.39 13.05 -12.26
CA ALA A 89 -11.22 14.02 -12.96
C ALA A 89 -11.01 15.41 -12.36
N SER A 90 -10.77 16.41 -13.21
CA SER A 90 -10.60 17.82 -12.82
C SER A 90 -11.73 18.68 -13.37
N PHE A 91 -12.36 19.53 -12.55
CA PHE A 91 -13.52 20.35 -12.92
C PHE A 91 -13.25 21.84 -12.80
#